data_AF-A0A9D5ZUA9-F1
#
_entry.id   AF-A0A9D5ZUA9-F1
#
_cell.length_a   1.000
_cell.length_b   1.000
_cell.length_c   1.000
_cell.angle_alpha   90.00
_cell.angle_beta   90.00
_cell.angle_gamma   90.00
#
_symmetry.space_group_name_H-M   'P 1'
#
loop_
_entity.id
_entity.type
_entity.pdbx_description
1 polymer ?
#
loop_
_entity_poly.entity_id
_entity_poly.type
_entity_poly.pdbx_seq_one_letter_code
_entity_poly.pdbx_strand_id
1 'polypeptide(L)'
;MSDEIEVTVELKKPLDKMTAKELRDVIINQMPMIAGASAMGKDELVAKIKEVLGITGEGPKVSPYKAQICSIKAKAKELRAKKVELAASGSRGDVEILRRKINKLKKRTRRLAAV
;
A
#
# COMPACT_ATOMS: atom_id res chain seq x y z
N MET A 1 36.93 -13.76 13.34
CA MET A 1 35.92 -14.76 13.71
C MET A 1 34.61 -14.15 13.32
N SER A 2 34.14 -14.55 12.13
CA SER A 2 32.94 -14.03 11.49
C SER A 2 31.82 -14.90 12.02
N ASP A 3 31.16 -14.46 13.08
CA ASP A 3 29.99 -15.17 13.59
C ASP A 3 28.83 -14.84 12.64
N GLU A 4 28.63 -15.73 11.67
CA GLU A 4 27.39 -15.84 10.91
C GLU A 4 26.28 -16.16 11.90
N ILE A 5 25.56 -15.12 12.35
CA ILE A 5 24.35 -15.31 13.13
C ILE A 5 23.29 -15.82 12.15
N GLU A 6 23.18 -17.13 12.03
CA GLU A 6 22.01 -17.79 11.46
C GLU A 6 20.79 -17.50 12.35
N VAL A 7 20.15 -16.34 12.14
CA VAL A 7 18.84 -16.07 12.74
C VAL A 7 17.82 -16.94 12.01
N THR A 8 17.58 -18.14 12.52
CA THR A 8 16.47 -19.01 12.10
C THR A 8 15.17 -18.38 12.60
N VAL A 9 14.62 -17.45 11.82
CA VAL A 9 13.33 -16.82 12.11
C VAL A 9 12.21 -17.79 11.76
N GLU A 10 11.56 -18.37 12.78
CA GLU A 10 10.32 -19.13 12.59
C GLU A 10 9.17 -18.20 12.17
N LEU A 11 9.08 -17.93 10.87
CA LEU A 11 8.02 -17.14 10.28
C LEU A 11 6.80 -18.03 10.03
N LYS A 12 5.74 -17.87 10.84
CA LYS A 12 4.43 -18.54 10.61
C LYS A 12 3.81 -18.20 9.25
N LYS A 13 4.21 -17.08 8.62
CA LYS A 13 3.71 -16.59 7.33
C LYS A 13 4.84 -15.86 6.57
N PRO A 14 4.79 -15.78 5.23
CA PRO A 14 5.69 -14.92 4.46
C PRO A 14 5.56 -13.44 4.88
N LEU A 15 6.68 -12.72 4.95
CA LEU A 15 6.76 -11.31 5.41
C LEU A 15 5.77 -10.38 4.69
N ASP A 16 5.57 -10.56 3.38
CA ASP A 16 4.70 -9.69 2.58
C ASP A 16 3.20 -9.84 2.94
N LYS A 17 2.82 -10.99 3.52
CA LYS A 17 1.44 -11.30 3.94
C LYS A 17 1.16 -10.90 5.39
N MET A 18 2.18 -10.58 6.18
CA MET A 18 2.00 -10.13 7.56
C MET A 18 1.41 -8.72 7.62
N THR A 19 0.63 -8.45 8.66
CA THR A 19 0.11 -7.12 8.99
C THR A 19 1.19 -6.29 9.71
N ALA A 20 1.03 -4.97 9.74
CA ALA A 20 2.00 -4.09 10.42
C ALA A 20 2.17 -4.44 11.91
N LYS A 21 1.12 -4.99 12.55
CA LYS A 21 1.18 -5.42 13.95
C LYS A 21 2.01 -6.71 14.08
N GLU A 22 1.72 -7.72 13.27
CA GLU A 22 2.48 -8.98 13.25
C GLU A 22 3.98 -8.73 12.95
N LEU A 23 4.31 -7.78 12.07
CA LEU A 23 5.71 -7.41 11.77
C LEU A 23 6.40 -6.69 12.94
N ARG A 24 5.68 -5.86 13.70
CA ARG A 24 6.22 -5.24 14.93
C ARG A 24 6.47 -6.28 16.01
N ASP A 25 5.55 -7.23 16.17
CA ASP A 25 5.69 -8.32 17.14
C ASP A 25 6.93 -9.18 16.79
N VAL A 26 7.16 -9.45 15.50
CA VAL A 26 8.38 -10.14 15.02
C VAL A 26 9.64 -9.33 15.34
N ILE A 27 9.64 -8.01 15.11
CA ILE A 27 10.80 -7.16 15.44
C ILE A 27 11.10 -7.16 16.94
N ILE A 28 10.07 -7.02 17.78
CA ILE A 28 10.24 -6.99 19.23
C ILE A 28 10.78 -8.33 19.75
N ASN A 29 10.28 -9.45 19.23
CA ASN A 29 10.64 -10.78 19.72
C ASN A 29 11.96 -11.31 19.15
N GLN A 30 12.29 -10.98 17.90
CA GLN A 30 13.37 -11.65 17.16
C GLN A 30 14.44 -10.67 16.64
N MET A 31 14.16 -9.37 16.55
CA MET A 31 15.08 -8.38 15.94
C MET A 31 15.09 -7.03 16.68
N PRO A 32 15.45 -6.99 17.98
CA PRO A 32 15.43 -5.75 18.78
C PRO A 32 16.39 -4.67 18.28
N MET A 33 17.31 -5.02 17.38
CA MET A 33 18.19 -4.11 16.64
C MET A 33 17.45 -3.09 15.76
N ILE A 34 16.19 -3.36 15.34
CA ILE A 34 15.40 -2.40 14.57
C ILE A 34 14.70 -1.43 15.53
N ALA A 35 15.37 -0.31 15.83
CA ALA A 35 14.79 0.78 16.60
C ALA A 35 13.70 1.53 15.81
N GLY A 36 12.62 1.93 16.50
CA GLY A 36 11.57 2.77 15.93
C GLY A 36 10.46 2.03 15.16
N ALA A 37 10.33 0.71 15.31
CA ALA A 37 9.32 -0.10 14.60
C ALA A 37 7.86 0.35 14.85
N SER A 38 7.59 1.03 15.96
CA SER A 38 6.24 1.54 16.28
C SER A 38 5.78 2.65 15.34
N ALA A 39 6.70 3.46 14.80
CA ALA A 39 6.38 4.60 13.93
C ALA A 39 6.33 4.21 12.44
N MET A 40 6.90 3.07 12.07
CA MET A 40 7.06 2.65 10.67
C MET A 40 5.78 2.06 10.07
N GLY A 41 5.59 2.33 8.78
CA GLY A 41 4.54 1.73 7.97
C GLY A 41 4.84 0.26 7.62
N LYS A 42 3.82 -0.50 7.16
CA LYS A 42 4.00 -1.91 6.77
C LYS A 42 5.13 -2.10 5.76
N ASP A 43 5.19 -1.24 4.74
CA ASP A 43 6.18 -1.36 3.66
C ASP A 43 7.62 -1.14 4.18
N GLU A 44 7.81 -0.19 5.09
CA GLU A 44 9.11 0.12 5.72
C GLU A 44 9.55 -0.99 6.68
N LEU A 45 8.62 -1.56 7.45
CA LEU A 45 8.90 -2.69 8.34
C LEU A 45 9.39 -3.91 7.56
N VAL A 46 8.73 -4.25 6.44
CA VAL A 46 9.16 -5.36 5.58
C VAL A 46 10.55 -5.12 5.00
N ALA A 47 10.85 -3.88 4.58
CA ALA A 47 12.16 -3.53 4.03
C ALA A 47 13.28 -3.71 5.06
N LYS A 48 13.12 -3.18 6.29
CA LYS A 48 14.12 -3.33 7.36
C LYS A 48 14.32 -4.78 7.79
N ILE A 49 13.24 -5.55 7.90
CA ILE A 49 13.35 -6.98 8.24
C ILE A 49 14.11 -7.75 7.15
N LYS A 50 13.85 -7.46 5.87
CA LYS A 50 14.58 -8.07 4.74
C LYS A 50 16.07 -7.66 4.70
N GLU A 51 16.38 -6.40 5.01
CA GLU A 51 17.74 -5.87 5.10
C GLU A 51 18.54 -6.59 6.20
N VAL A 52 17.96 -6.72 7.39
CA VAL A 52 18.59 -7.41 8.52
C VAL A 52 18.74 -8.91 8.27
N LEU A 53 17.82 -9.53 7.53
CA LEU A 53 17.91 -10.94 7.13
C LEU A 53 18.87 -11.18 5.96
N GLY A 54 19.54 -10.15 5.42
CA GLY A 54 20.44 -10.30 4.29
C GLY A 54 19.76 -10.73 2.99
N ILE A 55 18.42 -10.72 2.94
CA ILE A 55 17.64 -11.03 1.75
C ILE A 55 17.60 -9.75 0.91
N THR A 56 18.65 -9.54 0.13
CA THR A 56 18.72 -8.56 -0.97
C THR A 56 17.84 -8.99 -2.15
N GLY A 57 16.63 -9.46 -1.86
CA GLY A 57 15.59 -9.69 -2.85
C GLY A 57 14.74 -8.43 -2.93
N GLU A 58 14.77 -7.78 -4.10
CA GLU A 58 13.95 -6.64 -4.50
C GLU A 58 12.73 -6.48 -3.58
N GLY A 59 12.77 -5.47 -2.69
CA GLY A 59 11.65 -5.14 -1.82
C GLY A 59 10.35 -5.10 -2.62
N PRO A 60 9.17 -5.33 -1.99
CA PRO A 60 7.91 -5.51 -2.71
C PRO A 60 7.82 -4.44 -3.79
N LYS A 61 7.83 -4.82 -5.08
CA LYS A 61 7.84 -3.89 -6.22
C LYS A 61 6.65 -2.95 -6.07
N VAL A 62 6.87 -1.83 -5.39
CA VAL A 62 5.87 -0.81 -5.20
C VAL A 62 5.69 -0.26 -6.59
N SER A 63 4.53 -0.53 -7.20
CA SER A 63 4.24 -0.01 -8.54
C SER A 63 4.58 1.48 -8.53
N PRO A 64 5.42 1.97 -9.45
CA PRO A 64 5.88 3.36 -9.48
C PRO A 64 4.71 4.35 -9.51
N TYR A 65 3.54 3.87 -9.94
CA TYR A 65 2.30 4.64 -10.01
C TYR A 65 1.45 4.61 -8.73
N LYS A 66 1.89 4.01 -7.61
CA LYS A 66 1.08 3.89 -6.38
C LYS A 66 0.52 5.23 -5.90
N ALA A 67 1.37 6.26 -5.81
CA ALA A 67 0.95 7.62 -5.43
C ALA A 67 -0.05 8.22 -6.43
N GLN A 68 0.18 8.00 -7.73
CA GLN A 68 -0.71 8.46 -8.79
C GLN A 68 -2.07 7.75 -8.71
N ILE A 69 -2.10 6.44 -8.45
CA ILE A 69 -3.33 5.66 -8.29
C ILE A 69 -4.13 6.19 -7.08
N CYS A 70 -3.47 6.48 -5.96
CA CYS A 70 -4.11 7.05 -4.77
C CYS A 70 -4.77 8.40 -5.07
N SER A 71 -4.06 9.31 -5.75
CA SER A 71 -4.63 10.63 -6.12
C SER A 71 -5.81 10.51 -7.08
N ILE A 72 -5.77 9.59 -8.05
CA ILE A 72 -6.90 9.35 -8.95
C ILE A 72 -8.12 8.79 -8.19
N LYS A 73 -7.90 7.90 -7.22
CA LYS A 73 -8.97 7.37 -6.37
C LYS A 73 -9.61 8.46 -5.51
N ALA A 74 -8.82 9.37 -4.95
CA ALA A 74 -9.30 10.52 -4.20
C ALA A 74 -10.21 11.41 -5.07
N LYS A 75 -9.74 11.80 -6.26
CA LYS A 75 -10.53 12.57 -7.25
C LYS A 75 -11.82 11.85 -7.65
N ALA A 76 -11.78 10.52 -7.82
CA ALA A 76 -12.98 9.74 -8.12
C ALA A 76 -13.99 9.71 -6.96
N LYS A 77 -13.54 9.83 -5.71
CA LYS A 77 -14.39 9.95 -4.51
C LYS A 77 -15.06 11.33 -4.45
N GLU A 78 -14.32 12.40 -4.70
CA GLU A 78 -14.85 13.76 -4.77
C GLU A 78 -15.94 13.89 -5.85
N LEU A 79 -15.68 13.39 -7.06
CA LEU A 79 -16.66 13.44 -8.14
C LEU A 79 -17.91 12.60 -7.86
N ARG A 80 -17.81 11.55 -7.03
CA ARG A 80 -18.97 10.78 -6.58
C ARG A 80 -19.86 11.60 -5.65
N ALA A 81 -19.28 12.36 -4.72
CA ALA A 81 -20.02 13.26 -3.83
C ALA A 81 -20.79 14.31 -4.65
N LYS A 82 -20.10 15.01 -5.55
CA LYS A 82 -20.72 15.98 -6.48
C LYS A 82 -21.84 15.39 -7.33
N LYS A 83 -21.70 14.13 -7.74
CA LYS A 83 -22.75 13.43 -8.51
C LYS A 83 -24.01 13.19 -7.68
N VAL A 84 -23.86 12.91 -6.39
CA VAL A 84 -25.01 12.72 -5.48
C VAL A 84 -25.72 14.05 -5.25
N GLU A 85 -24.96 15.12 -5.02
CA GLU A 85 -25.50 16.49 -4.88
C GLU A 85 -26.29 16.91 -6.13
N LEU A 86 -25.72 16.73 -7.32
CA LEU A 86 -26.39 17.11 -8.58
C LEU A 86 -27.55 16.18 -8.97
N ALA A 87 -27.55 14.94 -8.48
CA ALA A 87 -28.69 14.05 -8.69
C ALA A 87 -29.92 14.52 -7.90
N ALA A 88 -29.71 15.16 -6.74
CA ALA A 88 -30.78 15.78 -5.96
C ALA A 88 -31.33 17.06 -6.61
N SER A 89 -30.51 17.81 -7.36
CA SER A 89 -30.90 19.06 -8.02
C SER A 89 -31.53 18.89 -9.42
N GLY A 90 -31.71 17.66 -9.91
CA GLY A 90 -32.43 17.37 -11.16
C GLY A 90 -31.63 17.54 -12.47
N SER A 91 -30.36 17.93 -12.43
CA SER A 91 -29.52 18.15 -13.62
C SER A 91 -29.02 16.84 -14.25
N ARG A 92 -29.88 16.14 -15.02
CA ARG A 92 -29.56 14.83 -15.62
C ARG A 92 -28.29 14.85 -16.50
N GLY A 93 -28.05 15.92 -17.26
CA GLY A 93 -26.88 16.06 -18.12
C GLY A 93 -25.55 16.09 -17.34
N ASP A 94 -25.50 16.87 -16.26
CA ASP A 94 -24.30 17.00 -15.43
C ASP A 94 -23.98 15.71 -14.68
N VAL A 95 -25.02 15.00 -14.22
CA VAL A 95 -24.89 13.67 -13.61
C VAL A 95 -24.27 12.68 -14.60
N GLU A 96 -24.66 12.73 -15.87
CA GLU A 96 -24.08 11.86 -16.90
C GLU A 96 -22.61 12.21 -17.19
N ILE A 97 -22.27 13.50 -17.29
CA ILE A 97 -20.89 13.96 -17.46
C ILE A 97 -20.01 13.46 -16.31
N LEU A 98 -20.48 13.60 -15.06
CA LEU A 98 -19.77 13.11 -13.88
C LEU A 98 -19.62 11.58 -13.88
N ARG A 99 -20.67 10.83 -14.25
CA ARG A 99 -20.58 9.37 -14.41
C ARG A 99 -19.48 8.98 -15.40
N ARG A 100 -19.43 9.63 -16.57
CA ARG A 100 -18.41 9.38 -17.60
C ARG A 100 -17.00 9.71 -17.08
N LYS A 101 -16.82 10.85 -16.39
CA LYS A 101 -15.54 11.24 -15.76
C LYS A 101 -15.07 10.20 -14.73
N ILE A 102 -15.94 9.78 -13.81
CA ILE A 102 -15.63 8.74 -12.81
C ILE A 102 -15.21 7.44 -13.48
N ASN A 103 -15.92 7.01 -14.53
CA ASN A 103 -15.58 5.79 -15.27
C ASN A 103 -14.20 5.89 -15.94
N LYS A 104 -13.87 7.04 -16.55
CA LYS A 104 -12.53 7.28 -17.13
C LYS A 104 -11.44 7.18 -16.06
N LEU A 105 -11.62 7.80 -14.89
CA LEU A 105 -10.66 7.73 -13.79
C LEU A 105 -10.46 6.30 -13.27
N LYS A 106 -11.56 5.54 -13.09
CA LYS A 106 -11.49 4.12 -12.69
C LYS A 106 -10.75 3.27 -13.71
N LYS A 107 -11.03 3.45 -15.00
CA LYS A 107 -10.32 2.74 -16.08
C LYS A 107 -8.83 3.09 -16.07
N ARG A 108 -8.47 4.36 -15.85
CA ARG A 108 -7.07 4.80 -15.73
C ARG A 108 -6.37 4.13 -14.55
N THR A 109 -7.01 4.02 -13.38
CA THR A 109 -6.42 3.31 -12.23
C THR A 109 -6.19 1.82 -12.50
N ARG A 110 -7.10 1.15 -13.22
CA ARG A 110 -6.94 -0.26 -13.58
C ARG A 110 -5.77 -0.46 -14.54
N ARG A 111 -5.60 0.44 -15.52
CA ARG A 111 -4.46 0.40 -16.45
C ARG A 111 -3.13 0.63 -15.73
N LEU A 112 -3.06 1.64 -14.86
CA LEU A 112 -1.84 1.95 -14.10
C LEU A 112 -1.45 0.87 -13.10
N ALA A 113 -2.42 0.08 -12.61
CA ALA A 113 -2.17 -1.03 -11.69
C ALA A 113 -1.86 -2.36 -12.39
N ALA A 114 -2.10 -2.45 -13.71
CA ALA A 114 -1.75 -3.61 -14.52
C ALA A 114 -0.31 -3.56 -15.05
N VAL A 115 0.39 -2.44 -14.80
CA VAL A 115 1.80 -2.20 -15.11
C VAL A 115 2.62 -2.37 -13.84
#